data_AF-A0A2E4QH72-F1
#
_entry.id   AF-A0A2E4QH72-F1
#
_cell.length_a   1.000
_cell.length_b   1.000
_cell.length_c   1.000
_cell.angle_alpha   90.00
_cell.angle_beta   90.00
_cell.angle_gamma   90.00
#
_symmetry.space_group_name_H-M   'P 1'
#
loop_
_entity.id
_entity.type
_entity.pdbx_description
1 polymer ?
#
loop_
_entity_poly.entity_id
_entity_poly.type
_entity_poly.pdbx_seq_one_letter_code
_entity_poly.pdbx_strand_id
1 'polypeptide(L)'
;MQQGPYVPIQSSNGPKQKRAKRESPFPLLIISIAFSFMLLGAILNFMAEQKEAPDSEDFSFEGYQEAIDEYNDSVQNLEAISSLFMLFGTIGLGAGLFFYAAEASSHLPDYARAALMLGAMYYLVRMATSEISIVDMLTLFGSI
;
A
#
# COMPACT_ATOMS: atom_id res chain seq x y z
N MET A 1 -63.00 -45.78 -6.89
CA MET A 1 -61.90 -45.28 -6.06
C MET A 1 -60.66 -46.12 -6.36
N GLN A 2 -59.69 -45.57 -7.08
CA GLN A 2 -58.30 -46.08 -7.08
C GLN A 2 -57.39 -44.87 -7.20
N GLN A 3 -56.87 -44.41 -6.06
CA GLN A 3 -55.75 -43.47 -6.03
C GLN A 3 -54.49 -44.30 -6.32
N GLY A 4 -53.79 -43.97 -7.41
CA GLY A 4 -52.46 -44.54 -7.67
C GLY A 4 -51.49 -44.20 -6.54
N PRO A 5 -50.43 -45.00 -6.33
CA PRO A 5 -49.53 -44.84 -5.21
C PRO A 5 -48.83 -43.47 -5.24
N TYR A 6 -48.93 -42.74 -4.14
CA TYR A 6 -48.22 -41.49 -3.92
C TYR A 6 -46.72 -41.80 -3.82
N VAL A 7 -45.93 -41.33 -4.78
CA VAL A 7 -44.47 -41.43 -4.73
C VAL A 7 -43.95 -40.15 -4.07
N PRO A 8 -43.35 -40.19 -2.88
CA PRO A 8 -42.75 -39.00 -2.30
C PRO A 8 -41.58 -38.57 -3.18
N ILE A 9 -41.65 -37.32 -3.67
CA ILE A 9 -40.51 -36.69 -4.34
C ILE A 9 -39.41 -36.57 -3.28
N GLN A 10 -38.44 -37.48 -3.31
CA GLN A 10 -37.21 -37.32 -2.57
C GLN A 10 -36.61 -35.98 -2.99
N SER A 11 -36.63 -35.01 -2.07
CA SER A 11 -35.79 -33.83 -2.15
C SER A 11 -34.35 -34.33 -2.15
N SER A 12 -33.81 -34.55 -3.35
CA SER A 12 -32.40 -34.77 -3.59
C SER A 12 -31.67 -33.51 -3.10
N ASN A 13 -31.35 -33.50 -1.81
CA ASN A 13 -30.35 -32.64 -1.22
C ASN A 13 -28.99 -33.07 -1.77
N GLY A 14 -28.78 -32.83 -3.06
CA GLY A 14 -27.46 -32.88 -3.65
C GLY A 14 -26.58 -31.88 -2.90
N PRO A 15 -25.27 -32.17 -2.75
CA PRO A 15 -24.37 -31.24 -2.08
C PRO A 15 -24.49 -29.88 -2.78
N LYS A 16 -24.89 -28.85 -2.02
CA LYS A 16 -24.88 -27.47 -2.51
C LYS A 16 -23.46 -27.21 -3.00
N GLN A 17 -23.23 -27.27 -4.31
CA GLN A 17 -21.98 -26.85 -4.92
C GLN A 17 -21.80 -25.39 -4.50
N LYS A 18 -20.94 -25.16 -3.51
CA LYS A 18 -20.48 -23.82 -3.15
C LYS A 18 -19.89 -23.27 -4.44
N ARG A 19 -20.62 -22.38 -5.13
CA ARG A 19 -20.09 -21.65 -6.28
C ARG A 19 -18.73 -21.11 -5.85
N ALA A 20 -17.66 -21.53 -6.53
CA ALA A 20 -16.35 -20.95 -6.35
C ALA A 20 -16.53 -19.45 -6.62
N LYS A 21 -16.50 -18.65 -5.55
CA LYS A 21 -16.65 -17.21 -5.63
C LYS A 21 -15.39 -16.75 -6.36
N ARG A 22 -15.51 -16.32 -7.62
CA ARG A 22 -14.38 -15.76 -8.37
C ARG A 22 -13.85 -14.59 -7.55
N GLU A 23 -12.65 -14.75 -7.00
CA GLU A 23 -11.95 -13.68 -6.29
C GLU A 23 -11.66 -12.57 -7.30
N SER A 24 -11.99 -11.32 -6.95
CA SER A 24 -11.68 -10.17 -7.81
C SER A 24 -10.16 -9.97 -7.82
N PRO A 25 -9.52 -9.77 -8.98
CA PRO A 25 -8.07 -9.49 -9.05
C PRO A 25 -7.73 -8.07 -8.57
N PHE A 26 -8.74 -7.22 -8.36
CA PHE A 26 -8.57 -5.80 -8.07
C PHE A 26 -7.77 -5.51 -6.78
N PRO A 27 -7.99 -6.18 -5.63
CA PRO A 27 -7.21 -5.93 -4.43
C PRO A 27 -5.74 -6.30 -4.58
N LEU A 28 -5.44 -7.39 -5.31
CA LEU A 28 -4.07 -7.81 -5.59
C LEU A 28 -3.35 -6.80 -6.49
N LEU A 29 -4.04 -6.21 -7.46
CA LEU A 29 -3.48 -5.13 -8.28
C LEU A 29 -3.13 -3.91 -7.42
N ILE A 30 -4.01 -3.48 -6.52
CA ILE A 30 -3.71 -2.37 -5.60
C ILE A 30 -2.47 -2.67 -4.76
N ILE A 31 -2.40 -3.86 -4.17
CA ILE A 31 -1.23 -4.28 -3.36
C ILE A 31 0.04 -4.26 -4.20
N SER A 32 0.01 -4.76 -5.43
CA SER A 32 1.19 -4.76 -6.32
C SER A 32 1.66 -3.35 -6.69
N ILE A 33 0.73 -2.44 -6.99
CA ILE A 33 1.06 -1.04 -7.32
C ILE A 33 1.62 -0.33 -6.09
N ALA A 34 1.00 -0.52 -4.93
CA ALA A 34 1.47 0.00 -3.67
C ALA A 34 2.91 -0.45 -3.34
N PHE A 35 3.19 -1.74 -3.54
CA PHE A 35 4.53 -2.30 -3.35
C PHE A 35 5.55 -1.72 -4.33
N SER A 36 5.18 -1.53 -5.60
CA SER A 36 6.05 -0.88 -6.59
C SER A 36 6.39 0.56 -6.21
N PHE A 37 5.43 1.32 -5.67
CA PHE A 37 5.70 2.66 -5.17
C PHE A 37 6.64 2.65 -3.97
N MET A 38 6.45 1.73 -3.02
CA MET A 38 7.39 1.60 -1.90
C MET A 38 8.81 1.27 -2.37
N LEU A 39 8.97 0.36 -3.34
CA LEU A 39 10.28 0.04 -3.91
C LEU A 39 10.92 1.26 -4.58
N LEU A 40 10.16 2.01 -5.36
CA LEU A 40 10.66 3.22 -6.00
C LEU A 40 11.07 4.28 -4.96
N GLY A 41 10.26 4.48 -3.93
CA GLY A 41 10.58 5.36 -2.81
C GLY A 41 11.86 4.93 -2.10
N ALA A 42 12.02 3.64 -1.81
CA ALA A 42 13.23 3.11 -1.19
C ALA A 42 14.49 3.31 -2.06
N ILE A 43 14.38 3.14 -3.38
CA ILE A 43 15.49 3.39 -4.31
C ILE A 43 15.86 4.88 -4.32
N LEU A 44 14.88 5.79 -4.32
CA LEU A 44 15.15 7.23 -4.26
C LEU A 44 15.81 7.63 -2.95
N ASN A 45 15.38 7.05 -1.82
CA ASN A 45 16.02 7.25 -0.52
C ASN A 45 17.48 6.77 -0.55
N PHE A 46 17.71 5.58 -1.10
CA PHE A 46 19.07 5.02 -1.24
C PHE A 46 19.97 5.89 -2.13
N MET A 47 19.43 6.49 -3.20
CA MET A 47 20.18 7.44 -4.03
C MET A 47 20.49 8.74 -3.29
N ALA A 48 19.58 9.23 -2.43
CA ALA A 48 19.84 10.39 -1.59
C ALA A 48 20.96 10.11 -0.57
N GLU A 49 20.91 8.96 0.11
CA GLU A 49 21.92 8.53 1.09
C GLU A 49 23.31 8.33 0.49
N GLN A 50 23.39 7.86 -0.75
CA GLN A 50 24.66 7.63 -1.45
C GLN A 50 25.25 8.89 -2.10
N LYS A 51 24.53 10.02 -2.05
CA LYS A 51 25.01 11.25 -2.67
C LYS A 51 26.07 11.89 -1.78
N GLU A 52 27.31 11.93 -2.25
CA GLU A 52 28.42 12.56 -1.53
C GLU A 52 28.32 14.09 -1.58
N ALA A 53 28.61 14.73 -0.45
CA ALA A 53 28.69 16.18 -0.36
C ALA A 53 29.93 16.68 -1.13
N PRO A 54 29.87 17.87 -1.75
CA PRO A 54 31.03 18.46 -2.42
C PRO A 54 32.19 18.68 -1.45
N ASP A 55 33.43 18.46 -1.90
CA ASP A 55 34.64 18.69 -1.12
C ASP A 55 35.14 20.13 -1.28
N SER A 56 35.37 20.82 -0.17
CA SER A 56 35.86 22.20 -0.16
C SER A 56 37.24 22.38 -0.81
N GLU A 57 38.05 21.31 -0.91
CA GLU A 57 39.38 21.37 -1.51
C GLU A 57 39.35 21.54 -3.05
N ASP A 58 38.22 21.15 -3.68
CA ASP A 58 38.07 21.18 -5.14
C ASP A 58 37.47 22.50 -5.67
N PHE A 59 37.04 23.41 -4.80
CA PHE A 59 36.31 24.63 -5.17
C PHE A 59 36.91 25.91 -4.55
N SER A 60 36.62 27.05 -5.19
CA SER A 60 36.77 28.36 -4.54
C SER A 60 35.66 28.56 -3.50
N PHE A 61 35.82 29.50 -2.55
CA PHE A 61 34.82 29.75 -1.50
C PHE A 61 33.40 29.99 -2.04
N GLU A 62 33.25 30.83 -3.08
CA GLU A 62 31.94 31.08 -3.71
C GLU A 62 31.43 29.84 -4.47
N GLY A 63 32.32 29.12 -5.18
CA GLY A 63 31.94 27.90 -5.90
C GLY A 63 31.55 26.74 -4.98
N TYR A 64 32.14 26.65 -3.79
CA TYR A 64 31.78 25.67 -2.77
C TYR A 64 30.38 25.93 -2.21
N GLN A 65 30.05 27.20 -1.98
CA GLN A 65 28.74 27.59 -1.47
C GLN A 65 27.62 27.25 -2.47
N GLU A 66 27.84 27.57 -3.76
CA GLU A 66 26.90 27.20 -4.83
C GLU A 66 26.76 25.67 -4.97
N ALA A 67 27.86 24.92 -4.91
CA ALA A 67 27.84 23.46 -4.98
C ALA A 67 27.13 22.81 -3.78
N ILE A 68 27.28 23.36 -2.57
CA ILE A 68 26.55 22.89 -1.38
C ILE A 68 25.06 23.16 -1.50
N ASP A 69 24.67 24.33 -1.98
CA ASP A 69 23.26 24.69 -2.12
C ASP A 69 22.58 23.77 -3.15
N GLU A 70 23.21 23.53 -4.30
CA GLU A 70 22.72 22.58 -5.31
C GLU A 70 22.68 21.13 -4.79
N TYR A 71 23.68 20.73 -3.99
CA TYR A 71 23.70 19.43 -3.33
C TYR A 71 22.48 19.27 -2.41
N ASN A 72 22.27 20.22 -1.50
CA ASN A 72 21.20 20.23 -0.51
C ASN A 72 19.82 20.21 -1.17
N ASP A 73 19.59 21.07 -2.16
CA ASP A 73 18.32 21.14 -2.90
C ASP A 73 18.01 19.80 -3.58
N SER A 74 19.02 19.15 -4.16
CA SER A 74 18.81 17.88 -4.84
C SER A 74 18.63 16.71 -3.88
N VAL A 75 19.33 16.67 -2.74
CA VAL A 75 19.09 15.66 -1.69
C VAL A 75 17.69 15.82 -1.12
N GLN A 76 17.32 17.05 -0.74
CA GLN A 76 16.01 17.36 -0.18
C GLN A 76 14.87 16.97 -1.15
N ASN A 77 15.03 17.24 -2.45
CA ASN A 77 14.06 16.83 -3.45
C ASN A 77 13.94 15.30 -3.57
N LEU A 78 15.06 14.56 -3.54
CA LEU A 78 15.04 13.10 -3.59
C LEU A 78 14.36 12.50 -2.35
N GLU A 79 14.65 13.04 -1.16
CA GLU A 79 14.03 12.64 0.10
C GLU A 79 12.52 12.94 0.12
N ALA A 80 12.11 14.11 -0.38
CA ALA A 80 10.70 14.49 -0.46
C ALA A 80 9.91 13.57 -1.39
N ILE A 81 10.44 13.31 -2.60
CA ILE A 81 9.80 12.41 -3.57
C ILE A 81 9.79 10.97 -3.03
N SER A 82 10.89 10.52 -2.41
CA SER A 82 10.95 9.21 -1.75
C SER A 82 9.85 9.05 -0.71
N SER A 83 9.73 10.03 0.19
CA SER A 83 8.72 10.06 1.26
C SER A 83 7.31 9.98 0.69
N LEU A 84 7.04 10.69 -0.42
CA LEU A 84 5.74 10.67 -1.09
C LEU A 84 5.41 9.29 -1.67
N PHE A 85 6.36 8.64 -2.34
CA PHE A 85 6.16 7.28 -2.84
C PHE A 85 5.94 6.27 -1.71
N MET A 86 6.70 6.40 -0.61
CA MET A 86 6.50 5.59 0.59
C MET A 86 5.13 5.83 1.22
N LEU A 87 4.63 7.07 1.22
CA LEU A 87 3.31 7.43 1.75
C LEU A 87 2.18 6.83 0.91
N PHE A 88 2.18 7.04 -0.41
CA PHE A 88 1.16 6.45 -1.28
C PHE A 88 1.22 4.93 -1.29
N GLY A 89 2.43 4.36 -1.25
CA GLY A 89 2.66 2.94 -1.10
C GLY A 89 2.04 2.40 0.19
N THR A 90 2.30 3.03 1.34
CA THR A 90 1.77 2.58 2.64
C THR A 90 0.23 2.67 2.70
N ILE A 91 -0.36 3.77 2.25
CA ILE A 91 -1.84 3.91 2.16
C ILE A 91 -2.43 2.84 1.26
N GLY A 92 -1.87 2.70 0.05
CA GLY A 92 -2.34 1.73 -0.95
C GLY A 92 -2.25 0.30 -0.44
N LEU A 93 -1.19 -0.04 0.30
CA LEU A 93 -0.99 -1.37 0.86
C LEU A 93 -2.01 -1.66 1.97
N GLY A 94 -2.25 -0.70 2.87
CA GLY A 94 -3.29 -0.81 3.91
C GLY A 94 -4.69 -0.99 3.32
N ALA A 95 -5.06 -0.16 2.33
CA ALA A 95 -6.35 -0.27 1.65
C ALA A 95 -6.47 -1.59 0.86
N GLY A 96 -5.42 -1.97 0.12
CA GLY A 96 -5.37 -3.20 -0.65
C GLY A 96 -5.53 -4.45 0.21
N LEU A 97 -4.85 -4.51 1.36
CA LEU A 97 -5.00 -5.59 2.34
C LEU A 97 -6.42 -5.68 2.91
N PHE A 98 -7.03 -4.53 3.22
CA PHE A 98 -8.41 -4.49 3.69
C PHE A 98 -9.39 -5.05 2.64
N PHE A 99 -9.31 -4.60 1.39
CA PHE A 99 -10.15 -5.11 0.30
C PHE A 99 -9.87 -6.58 -0.01
N TYR A 100 -8.61 -7.02 0.09
CA TYR A 100 -8.24 -8.42 -0.10
C TYR A 100 -8.90 -9.32 0.95
N ALA A 101 -8.87 -8.92 2.22
CA ALA A 101 -9.57 -9.65 3.29
C ALA A 101 -11.10 -9.62 3.15
N ALA A 102 -11.66 -8.52 2.64
CA ALA A 102 -13.10 -8.40 2.38
C ALA A 102 -13.59 -9.33 1.26
N GLU A 103 -12.90 -9.34 0.12
CA GLU A 103 -13.45 -9.83 -1.15
C GLU A 103 -12.69 -11.00 -1.79
N ALA A 104 -11.38 -11.09 -1.59
CA ALA A 104 -10.47 -11.94 -2.38
C ALA A 104 -9.66 -12.95 -1.54
N SER A 105 -10.14 -13.28 -0.34
CA SER A 105 -9.46 -14.16 0.62
C SER A 105 -10.29 -15.40 0.95
N SER A 106 -11.06 -15.91 -0.01
CA SER A 106 -11.94 -17.06 0.21
C SER A 106 -11.20 -18.36 0.55
N HIS A 107 -9.90 -18.42 0.23
CA HIS A 107 -8.99 -19.49 0.62
C HIS A 107 -8.45 -19.38 2.06
N LEU A 108 -8.61 -18.23 2.72
CA LEU A 108 -8.15 -18.00 4.09
C LEU A 108 -9.23 -18.36 5.11
N PRO A 109 -8.85 -18.91 6.28
CA PRO A 109 -9.78 -19.12 7.38
C PRO A 109 -10.42 -17.81 7.87
N ASP A 110 -11.68 -17.86 8.33
CA ASP A 110 -12.43 -16.67 8.73
C ASP A 110 -11.71 -15.83 9.82
N TYR A 111 -11.03 -16.48 10.76
CA TYR A 111 -10.23 -15.79 11.78
C TYR A 111 -9.04 -15.01 11.18
N ALA A 112 -8.41 -15.57 10.14
CA ALA A 112 -7.28 -14.92 9.47
C ALA A 112 -7.75 -13.72 8.67
N ARG A 113 -8.91 -13.83 8.00
CA ARG A 113 -9.54 -12.70 7.29
C ARG A 113 -9.91 -11.57 8.26
N ALA A 114 -10.54 -11.91 9.39
CA ALA A 114 -10.89 -10.93 10.41
C ALA A 114 -9.65 -10.25 11.01
N ALA A 115 -8.61 -11.01 11.32
CA ALA A 115 -7.35 -10.45 11.81
C ALA A 115 -6.69 -9.52 10.77
N LEU A 116 -6.73 -9.88 9.48
CA LEU A 116 -6.16 -9.08 8.41
C LEU A 116 -6.97 -7.78 8.17
N MET A 117 -8.30 -7.84 8.24
CA MET A 117 -9.16 -6.65 8.19
C MET A 117 -8.90 -5.71 9.38
N LEU A 118 -8.89 -6.25 10.60
CA LEU A 118 -8.66 -5.46 11.81
C LEU A 118 -7.26 -4.86 11.84
N GLY A 119 -6.25 -5.63 11.43
CA GLY A 119 -4.86 -5.17 11.32
C GLY A 119 -4.72 -4.06 10.28
N ALA A 120 -5.27 -4.23 9.08
CA ALA A 120 -5.26 -3.21 8.03
C ALA A 120 -6.01 -1.94 8.46
N MET A 121 -7.15 -2.08 9.12
CA MET A 121 -7.93 -0.96 9.62
C MET A 121 -7.19 -0.22 10.75
N TYR A 122 -6.62 -0.94 11.72
CA TYR A 122 -5.79 -0.35 12.77
C TYR A 122 -4.59 0.38 12.18
N TYR A 123 -3.93 -0.20 11.18
CA TYR A 123 -2.81 0.43 10.48
C TYR A 123 -3.22 1.74 9.81
N LEU A 124 -4.33 1.77 9.07
CA LEU A 124 -4.83 2.99 8.42
C LEU A 124 -5.23 4.07 9.43
N VAL A 125 -5.90 3.69 10.53
CA VAL A 125 -6.26 4.62 11.61
C VAL A 125 -5.00 5.15 12.29
N ARG A 126 -4.04 4.28 12.59
CA ARG A 126 -2.76 4.68 13.17
C ARG A 126 -2.03 5.63 12.24
N MET A 127 -1.99 5.34 10.94
CA MET A 127 -1.36 6.22 9.94
C MET A 127 -2.01 7.59 9.90
N ALA A 128 -3.35 7.67 9.88
CA ALA A 128 -4.09 8.93 9.88
C ALA A 128 -3.96 9.73 11.20
N THR A 129 -3.53 9.09 12.29
CA THR A 129 -3.40 9.69 13.63
C THR A 129 -1.97 9.79 14.14
N SER A 130 -0.98 9.37 13.35
CA SER A 130 0.44 9.48 13.69
C SER A 130 0.94 10.90 13.42
N GLU A 131 1.98 11.33 14.15
CA GLU A 131 2.54 12.68 14.09
C GLU A 131 3.16 13.05 12.74
N ILE A 132 3.39 12.09 11.84
CA ILE A 132 3.57 12.34 10.41
C ILE A 132 2.19 12.63 9.84
N SER A 133 1.69 13.82 10.13
CA SER A 133 0.47 14.33 9.55
C SER A 133 0.64 14.28 8.02
N ILE A 134 -0.17 13.46 7.35
CA ILE A 134 -0.28 13.44 5.89
C ILE A 134 -0.49 14.87 5.36
N VAL A 135 -1.17 15.71 6.15
CA VAL A 135 -1.38 17.13 5.86
C VAL A 135 -0.06 17.89 5.93
N ASP A 136 0.78 17.68 6.94
CA ASP A 136 2.07 18.37 7.07
C ASP A 136 3.00 18.00 5.90
N MET A 137 3.01 16.73 5.50
CA MET A 137 3.78 16.25 4.35
C MET A 137 3.25 16.81 3.02
N LEU A 138 1.91 16.94 2.86
CA LEU A 138 1.30 17.59 1.70
C LEU A 138 1.53 19.10 1.69
N THR A 139 1.54 19.77 2.85
CA THR A 139 1.82 21.20 2.94
C THR A 139 3.29 21.52 2.69
N LEU A 140 4.22 20.66 3.12
CA LEU A 140 5.63 20.77 2.80
C LEU A 140 5.81 20.76 1.26
N PHE A 141 5.12 19.84 0.58
CA PHE A 141 5.17 19.74 -0.88
C PHE A 141 4.48 20.91 -1.59
N GLY A 142 3.38 21.45 -1.05
CA GLY A 142 2.72 22.65 -1.59
C GLY A 142 3.48 23.96 -1.36
N SER A 143 4.57 23.91 -0.59
CA SER A 143 5.46 25.06 -0.31
C SER A 143 6.79 25.03 -1.09
N ILE A 144 7.02 23.98 -1.87
CA ILE A 144 8.04 23.90 -2.93
C ILE A 144 7.42 24.44 -4.22
#